data_AF-A0A9X1M9L6-F1
#
_entry.id   AF-A0A9X1M9L6-F1
#
_cell.length_a   1.000
_cell.length_b   1.000
_cell.length_c   1.000
_cell.angle_alpha   90.00
_cell.angle_beta   90.00
_cell.angle_gamma   90.00
#
_symmetry.space_group_name_H-M   'P 1'
#
loop_
_entity.id
_entity.type
_entity.pdbx_description
1 polymer ?
#
loop_
_entity_poly.entity_id
_entity_poly.type
_entity_poly.pdbx_seq_one_letter_code
_entity_poly.pdbx_strand_id
1 'polypeptide(L)'
;MENTHQNGDARAQLEGFLSHLQNLLRYIDARLQEKGTIAQRYQPLEPLNPKWGILPLVLLTVGLVVLLTAIGTPIIQAWAKADAYAQGQIFYSNIQPLSVAILASPVALALASAIWLVRNRLVLPRLHARTEQINQQRVTHNQAVSADEQRVDAQLTQASRDFASDIGNRFPQAYLYDEAVGFCLQLVRDHRASTIHDAINLYETERYRQRMENLQAWQLAEAQQTRKLMALGTVVNAAMQGAMIGTVRHEGAQTRAALRKPVNVNVRVR
;
A
#
# COMPACT_ATOMS: atom_id res chain seq x y z
N MET A 1 25.53 -37.34 -49.09
CA MET A 1 25.69 -37.25 -47.62
C MET A 1 25.63 -35.80 -47.13
N GLU A 2 24.94 -34.89 -47.83
CA GLU A 2 24.94 -33.44 -47.56
C GLU A 2 23.84 -32.95 -46.58
N ASN A 3 22.81 -33.75 -46.31
CA ASN A 3 21.66 -33.32 -45.50
C ASN A 3 21.87 -33.35 -43.98
N THR A 4 22.90 -34.02 -43.46
CA THR A 4 23.15 -34.12 -42.02
C THR A 4 23.82 -32.88 -41.44
N HIS A 5 24.61 -32.15 -42.23
CA HIS A 5 25.30 -30.94 -41.78
C HIS A 5 24.35 -29.74 -41.65
N GLN A 6 23.47 -29.51 -42.64
CA GLN A 6 22.49 -28.40 -42.59
C GLN A 6 21.48 -28.55 -41.43
N ASN A 7 21.06 -29.79 -41.13
CA ASN A 7 20.15 -30.05 -39.99
C ASN A 7 20.84 -29.89 -38.63
N GLY A 8 22.16 -30.12 -38.56
CA GLY A 8 22.95 -29.87 -37.35
C GLY A 8 23.00 -28.38 -37.01
N ASP A 9 23.24 -27.53 -38.00
CA ASP A 9 23.36 -26.08 -37.84
C ASP A 9 22.02 -25.41 -37.48
N ALA A 10 20.93 -25.81 -38.14
CA ALA A 10 19.59 -25.27 -37.87
C ALA A 10 19.11 -25.60 -36.43
N ARG A 11 19.47 -26.79 -35.93
CA ARG A 11 19.12 -27.21 -34.58
C ARG A 11 19.97 -26.54 -33.51
N ALA A 12 21.26 -26.37 -33.75
CA ALA A 12 22.13 -25.60 -32.85
C ALA A 12 21.64 -24.15 -32.72
N GLN A 13 21.17 -23.54 -33.81
CA GLN A 13 20.54 -22.22 -33.79
C GLN A 13 19.23 -22.20 -32.97
N LEU A 14 18.39 -23.23 -33.12
CA LEU A 14 17.14 -23.38 -32.36
C LEU A 14 17.41 -23.55 -30.86
N GLU A 15 18.38 -24.38 -30.50
CA GLU A 15 18.79 -24.57 -29.11
C GLU A 15 19.30 -23.25 -28.51
N GLY A 16 20.16 -22.53 -29.24
CA GLY A 16 20.66 -21.21 -28.81
C GLY A 16 19.54 -20.21 -28.58
N PHE A 17 18.57 -20.14 -29.50
CA PHE A 17 17.39 -19.29 -29.36
C PHE A 17 16.54 -19.66 -28.14
N LEU A 18 16.18 -20.93 -27.96
CA LEU A 18 15.37 -21.39 -26.84
C LEU A 18 16.08 -21.20 -25.50
N SER A 19 17.39 -21.41 -25.45
CA SER A 19 18.19 -21.16 -24.25
C SER A 19 18.21 -19.66 -23.90
N HIS A 20 18.38 -18.78 -24.90
CA HIS A 20 18.31 -17.33 -24.68
C HIS A 20 16.92 -16.91 -24.18
N LEU A 21 15.85 -17.39 -24.82
CA LEU A 21 14.48 -17.12 -24.40
C LEU A 21 14.20 -17.59 -22.97
N GLN A 22 14.63 -18.80 -22.60
CA GLN A 22 14.44 -19.33 -21.26
C GLN A 22 15.15 -18.45 -20.22
N ASN A 23 16.39 -18.07 -20.49
CA ASN A 23 17.16 -17.19 -19.60
C ASN A 23 16.50 -15.82 -19.43
N LEU A 24 15.96 -15.25 -20.51
CA LEU A 24 15.25 -13.98 -20.47
C LEU A 24 13.96 -14.06 -19.65
N LEU A 25 13.17 -15.12 -19.83
CA LEU A 25 11.94 -15.34 -19.06
C LEU A 25 12.23 -15.49 -17.55
N ARG A 26 13.26 -16.26 -17.19
CA ARG A 26 13.71 -16.39 -15.80
C ARG A 26 14.18 -15.07 -15.21
N TYR A 27 14.90 -14.28 -16.00
CA TYR A 27 15.35 -12.95 -15.59
C TYR A 27 14.16 -12.02 -15.31
N ILE A 28 13.17 -11.98 -16.21
CA ILE A 28 11.95 -11.16 -16.03
C ILE A 28 11.16 -11.63 -14.80
N ASP A 29 10.95 -12.94 -14.63
CA ASP A 29 10.25 -13.50 -13.47
C ASP A 29 10.96 -13.12 -12.15
N ALA A 30 12.29 -13.24 -12.09
CA ALA A 30 13.07 -12.86 -10.91
C ALA A 30 12.95 -11.36 -10.57
N ARG A 31 12.97 -10.49 -11.58
CA ARG A 31 12.81 -9.03 -11.39
C ARG A 31 11.39 -8.64 -10.98
N LEU A 32 10.37 -9.32 -11.51
CA LEU A 32 8.99 -9.13 -11.09
C LEU A 32 8.78 -9.53 -9.62
N GLN A 33 9.37 -10.64 -9.19
CA GLN A 33 9.35 -11.06 -7.79
C GLN A 33 10.06 -10.03 -6.89
N GLU A 34 11.25 -9.58 -7.29
CA GLU A 34 11.99 -8.55 -6.57
C GLU A 34 11.15 -7.27 -6.41
N LYS A 35 10.49 -6.80 -7.48
CA LYS A 35 9.58 -5.65 -7.41
C LYS A 35 8.45 -5.87 -6.40
N GLY A 36 7.90 -7.08 -6.34
CA GLY A 36 6.93 -7.47 -5.31
C GLY A 36 7.49 -7.34 -3.89
N THR A 37 8.76 -7.71 -3.67
CA THR A 37 9.40 -7.55 -2.36
C THR A 37 9.72 -6.09 -2.03
N ILE A 38 10.09 -5.27 -3.02
CA ILE A 38 10.36 -3.83 -2.85
C ILE A 38 9.08 -3.12 -2.42
N ALA A 39 7.94 -3.48 -3.02
CA ALA A 39 6.63 -2.92 -2.66
C ALA A 39 6.29 -3.12 -1.17
N GLN A 40 6.74 -4.22 -0.56
CA GLN A 40 6.52 -4.51 0.87
C GLN A 40 7.43 -3.70 1.80
N ARG A 41 8.52 -3.12 1.30
CA ARG A 41 9.46 -2.30 2.08
C ARG A 41 8.97 -0.88 2.32
N TYR A 42 7.92 -0.44 1.60
CA TYR A 42 7.35 0.89 1.78
C TYR A 42 6.70 1.05 3.15
N GLN A 43 7.06 2.13 3.83
CA GLN A 43 6.50 2.47 5.14
C GLN A 43 5.48 3.59 5.00
N PRO A 44 4.20 3.40 5.41
CA PRO A 44 3.19 4.45 5.32
C PRO A 44 3.53 5.61 6.25
N LEU A 45 3.25 6.83 5.82
CA LEU A 45 3.39 8.00 6.69
C LEU A 45 2.30 8.01 7.76
N GLU A 46 2.69 8.37 8.98
CA GLU A 46 1.78 8.49 10.10
C GLU A 46 1.00 9.82 9.99
N PRO A 47 -0.33 9.79 10.12
CA PRO A 47 -1.13 11.00 10.01
C PRO A 47 -0.91 11.92 11.21
N LEU A 48 -0.82 13.22 10.94
CA LEU A 48 -0.76 14.25 11.98
C LEU A 48 -2.14 14.42 12.62
N ASN A 49 -2.19 14.36 13.94
CA ASN A 49 -3.43 14.56 14.69
C ASN A 49 -3.99 15.98 14.48
N PRO A 50 -5.29 16.16 14.21
CA PRO A 50 -5.85 17.47 13.99
C PRO A 50 -5.93 18.29 15.28
N LYS A 51 -5.95 19.62 15.14
CA LYS A 51 -6.29 20.55 16.23
C LYS A 51 -7.74 20.31 16.65
N TRP A 52 -8.01 20.43 17.96
CA TRP A 52 -9.35 20.36 18.47
C TRP A 52 -10.05 21.65 18.07
N GLY A 53 -11.18 21.51 17.36
CA GLY A 53 -12.08 22.62 17.08
C GLY A 53 -12.82 23.06 18.34
N ILE A 54 -13.89 23.84 18.15
CA ILE A 54 -14.72 24.35 19.25
C ILE A 54 -15.63 23.26 19.83
N LEU A 55 -16.03 22.26 19.02
CA LEU A 55 -16.92 21.18 19.46
C LEU A 55 -16.43 20.44 20.73
N PRO A 56 -15.18 19.94 20.81
CA PRO A 56 -14.69 19.29 22.04
C PRO A 56 -14.58 20.25 23.22
N LEU A 57 -14.35 21.55 23.00
CA LEU A 57 -14.41 22.54 24.08
C LEU A 57 -15.83 22.59 24.66
N VAL A 58 -16.85 22.72 23.80
CA VAL A 58 -18.26 22.76 24.24
C VAL A 58 -18.63 21.48 24.99
N LEU A 59 -18.28 20.31 24.45
CA LEU A 59 -18.56 19.04 25.14
C LEU A 59 -17.87 18.95 26.51
N LEU A 60 -16.62 19.38 26.61
CA LEU A 60 -15.90 19.43 27.89
C LEU A 60 -16.58 20.38 28.87
N THR A 61 -17.01 21.56 28.42
CA THR A 61 -17.71 22.51 29.30
C THR A 61 -19.01 21.94 29.84
N VAL A 62 -19.86 21.37 28.97
CA VAL A 62 -21.13 20.78 29.36
C VAL A 62 -20.89 19.62 30.32
N GLY A 63 -19.94 18.74 30.02
CA GLY A 63 -19.58 17.62 30.89
C GLY A 63 -19.10 18.08 32.27
N LEU A 64 -18.27 19.12 32.34
CA LEU A 64 -17.81 19.71 33.60
C LEU A 64 -18.95 20.37 34.38
N VAL A 65 -19.88 21.08 33.74
CA VAL A 65 -21.05 21.66 34.41
C VAL A 65 -21.91 20.56 35.02
N VAL A 66 -22.20 19.50 34.28
CA VAL A 66 -22.98 18.35 34.81
C VAL A 66 -22.26 17.69 35.99
N LEU A 67 -20.94 17.50 35.89
CA LEU A 67 -20.16 16.92 36.99
C LEU A 67 -20.16 17.82 38.24
N LEU A 68 -19.87 19.12 38.07
CA LEU A 68 -19.81 20.07 39.18
C LEU A 68 -21.17 20.28 39.85
N THR A 69 -22.26 20.23 39.09
CA THR A 69 -23.62 20.32 39.64
C THR A 69 -23.99 19.08 40.42
N ALA A 70 -23.73 17.89 39.87
CA ALA A 70 -24.00 16.62 40.55
C ALA A 70 -23.27 16.50 41.89
N ILE A 71 -22.04 17.03 41.97
CA ILE A 71 -21.25 17.03 43.21
C ILE A 71 -21.63 18.22 44.12
N GLY A 72 -21.80 19.41 43.57
CA GLY A 72 -22.02 20.64 44.33
C GLY A 72 -23.37 20.69 45.02
N THR A 73 -24.43 20.19 44.36
CA THR A 73 -25.79 20.20 44.91
C THR A 73 -25.95 19.49 46.26
N PRO A 74 -25.55 18.22 46.46
CA PRO A 74 -25.66 17.58 47.76
C PRO A 74 -24.79 18.24 48.82
N ILE A 75 -23.62 18.75 48.43
CA ILE A 75 -22.72 19.46 49.34
C ILE A 75 -23.41 20.73 49.84
N ILE A 76 -23.76 21.66 48.96
CA ILE A 76 -24.34 22.94 49.37
C ILE A 76 -25.65 22.71 50.15
N GLN A 77 -26.43 21.69 49.78
CA GLN A 77 -27.66 21.36 50.50
C GLN A 77 -27.38 20.81 51.91
N ALA A 78 -26.37 19.96 52.09
CA ALA A 78 -25.98 19.47 53.41
C ALA A 78 -25.48 20.60 54.32
N TRP A 79 -24.70 21.53 53.77
CA TRP A 79 -24.24 22.72 54.48
C TRP A 79 -25.41 23.63 54.90
N ALA A 80 -26.33 23.93 53.98
CA ALA A 80 -27.51 24.74 54.29
C ALA A 80 -28.40 24.11 55.38
N LYS A 81 -28.52 22.77 55.39
CA LYS A 81 -29.24 22.05 56.46
C LYS A 81 -28.55 22.21 57.80
N ALA A 82 -27.23 22.01 57.85
CA ALA A 82 -26.45 22.13 59.08
C ALA A 82 -26.57 23.55 59.68
N ASP A 83 -26.48 24.58 58.85
CA ASP A 83 -26.62 25.98 59.28
C ASP A 83 -28.03 26.28 59.82
N ALA A 84 -29.07 25.78 59.16
CA ALA A 84 -30.46 25.96 59.61
C ALA A 84 -30.71 25.33 60.99
N TYR A 85 -30.20 24.11 61.21
CA TYR A 85 -30.29 23.45 62.52
C TYR A 85 -29.53 24.21 63.61
N ALA A 86 -28.35 24.75 63.31
CA ALA A 86 -27.59 25.55 64.25
C ALA A 86 -28.33 26.83 64.69
N GLN A 87 -29.22 27.36 63.83
CA GLN A 87 -30.05 28.53 64.11
C GLN A 87 -31.44 28.20 64.68
N GLY A 88 -31.70 26.92 65.00
CA GLY A 88 -33.00 26.47 65.55
C GLY A 88 -34.14 26.43 64.53
N GLN A 89 -33.84 26.51 63.23
CA GLN A 89 -34.84 26.43 62.17
C GLN A 89 -35.12 24.97 61.79
N ILE A 90 -36.40 24.65 61.58
CA ILE A 90 -36.87 23.29 61.20
C ILE A 90 -37.10 23.18 59.68
N PHE A 91 -37.17 24.33 58.99
CA PHE A 91 -37.40 24.41 57.55
C PHE A 91 -36.18 25.04 56.87
N TYR A 92 -35.73 24.44 55.77
CA TYR A 92 -34.65 24.95 54.93
C TYR A 92 -35.05 24.89 53.46
N SER A 93 -34.56 25.84 52.66
CA SER A 93 -34.87 25.92 51.24
C SER A 93 -34.23 24.79 50.44
N ASN A 94 -34.98 24.16 49.55
CA ASN A 94 -34.43 23.18 48.61
C ASN A 94 -33.58 23.88 47.55
N ILE A 95 -32.31 23.49 47.42
CA ILE A 95 -31.38 24.07 46.45
C ILE A 95 -31.64 23.44 45.09
N GLN A 96 -32.09 24.26 44.14
CA GLN A 96 -32.36 23.80 42.79
C GLN A 96 -31.04 23.48 42.07
N PRO A 97 -30.90 22.34 41.38
CA PRO A 97 -29.69 22.01 40.62
C PRO A 97 -29.29 23.06 39.59
N LEU A 98 -30.27 23.78 39.04
CA LEU A 98 -30.05 24.86 38.07
C LEU A 98 -29.25 26.03 38.65
N SER A 99 -29.46 26.41 39.92
CA SER A 99 -28.71 27.54 40.52
C SER A 99 -27.23 27.19 40.69
N VAL A 100 -26.95 25.95 41.10
CA VAL A 100 -25.57 25.42 41.16
C VAL A 100 -24.96 25.34 39.77
N ALA A 101 -25.75 25.02 38.74
CA ALA A 101 -25.27 24.94 37.35
C ALA A 101 -24.83 26.30 36.80
N ILE A 102 -25.61 27.34 37.07
CA ILE A 102 -25.27 28.71 36.67
C ILE A 102 -23.95 29.13 37.34
N LEU A 103 -23.78 28.83 38.62
CA LEU A 103 -22.57 29.18 39.37
C LEU A 103 -21.34 28.35 38.95
N ALA A 104 -21.54 27.09 38.58
CA ALA A 104 -20.47 26.20 38.10
C ALA A 104 -20.03 26.49 36.66
N SER A 105 -20.89 27.12 35.85
CA SER A 105 -20.64 27.42 34.42
C SER A 105 -19.33 28.18 34.14
N PRO A 106 -18.99 29.30 34.81
CA PRO A 106 -17.72 30.00 34.56
C PRO A 106 -16.51 29.15 34.92
N VAL A 107 -16.57 28.37 36.01
CA VAL A 107 -15.49 27.47 36.43
C VAL A 107 -15.29 26.34 35.42
N ALA A 108 -16.38 25.72 34.97
CA ALA A 108 -16.35 24.68 33.94
C ALA A 108 -15.77 25.20 32.62
N LEU A 109 -16.16 26.42 32.22
CA LEU A 109 -15.64 27.08 31.03
C LEU A 109 -14.13 27.35 31.13
N ALA A 110 -13.66 27.85 32.27
CA ALA A 110 -12.24 28.10 32.51
C ALA A 110 -11.42 26.80 32.45
N LEU A 111 -11.88 25.74 33.11
CA LEU A 111 -11.19 24.43 33.11
C LEU A 111 -11.16 23.80 31.72
N ALA A 112 -12.29 23.80 31.00
CA ALA A 112 -12.34 23.27 29.64
C ALA A 112 -11.44 24.07 28.69
N SER A 113 -11.42 25.40 28.83
CA SER A 113 -10.55 26.29 28.04
C SER A 113 -9.08 26.01 28.32
N ALA A 114 -8.70 25.79 29.59
CA ALA A 114 -7.35 25.42 29.97
C ALA A 114 -6.93 24.09 29.34
N ILE A 115 -7.78 23.05 29.43
CA ILE A 115 -7.52 21.73 28.82
C ILE A 115 -7.36 21.87 27.30
N TRP A 116 -8.28 22.58 26.65
CA TRP A 116 -8.27 22.80 25.21
C TRP A 116 -7.01 23.56 24.76
N LEU A 117 -6.62 24.61 25.48
CA LEU A 117 -5.41 25.40 25.21
C LEU A 117 -4.14 24.55 25.41
N VAL A 118 -4.00 23.86 26.55
CA VAL A 118 -2.84 23.01 26.84
C VAL A 118 -2.68 21.94 25.76
N ARG A 119 -3.78 21.27 25.38
CA ARG A 119 -3.76 20.26 24.33
C ARG A 119 -3.33 20.87 23.00
N ASN A 120 -3.94 21.96 22.55
CA ASN A 120 -3.69 22.53 21.22
C ASN A 120 -2.36 23.30 21.11
N ARG A 121 -1.88 23.94 22.17
CA ARG A 121 -0.69 24.80 22.16
C ARG A 121 0.58 24.11 22.67
N LEU A 122 0.46 23.16 23.60
CA LEU A 122 1.63 22.55 24.25
C LEU A 122 1.82 21.09 23.85
N VAL A 123 0.75 20.30 23.92
CA VAL A 123 0.82 18.85 23.68
C VAL A 123 0.90 18.55 22.18
N LEU A 124 0.00 19.13 21.39
CA LEU A 124 -0.11 18.82 19.96
C LEU A 124 1.16 19.12 19.17
N PRO A 125 1.84 20.29 19.34
CA PRO A 125 3.08 20.56 18.61
C PRO A 125 4.21 19.58 18.95
N ARG A 126 4.29 19.11 20.20
CA ARG A 126 5.29 18.10 20.60
C ARG A 126 5.01 16.75 19.97
N LEU A 127 3.74 16.36 19.88
CA LEU A 127 3.34 15.14 19.16
C LEU A 127 3.64 15.27 17.68
N HIS A 128 3.30 16.41 17.05
CA HIS A 128 3.61 16.69 15.65
C HIS A 128 5.11 16.63 15.38
N ALA A 129 5.95 17.27 16.20
CA ALA A 129 7.39 17.23 16.02
C ALA A 129 7.96 15.79 16.04
N ARG A 130 7.47 14.93 16.96
CA ARG A 130 7.85 13.51 17.01
C ARG A 130 7.37 12.75 15.76
N THR A 131 6.11 12.93 15.38
CA THR A 131 5.54 12.30 14.19
C THR A 131 6.25 12.76 12.92
N GLU A 132 6.62 14.03 12.82
CA GLU A 132 7.38 14.59 11.70
C GLU A 132 8.79 13.99 11.61
N GLN A 133 9.50 13.82 12.73
CA GLN A 133 10.81 13.16 12.75
C GLN A 133 10.72 11.71 12.24
N ILE A 134 9.73 10.96 12.71
CA ILE A 134 9.47 9.59 12.24
C ILE A 134 9.13 9.61 10.75
N ASN A 135 8.24 10.51 10.33
CA ASN A 135 7.86 10.65 8.93
C ASN A 135 9.03 11.05 8.04
N GLN A 136 9.96 11.88 8.51
CA GLN A 136 11.18 12.22 7.77
C GLN A 136 12.04 10.97 7.53
N GLN A 137 12.25 10.14 8.56
CA GLN A 137 12.97 8.87 8.40
C GLN A 137 12.27 7.94 7.41
N ARG A 138 10.94 7.82 7.50
CA ARG A 138 10.12 7.03 6.55
C ARG A 138 10.21 7.58 5.14
N VAL A 139 10.24 8.91 4.95
CA VAL A 139 10.42 9.54 3.63
C VAL A 139 11.78 9.21 3.05
N THR A 140 12.87 9.37 3.81
CA THR A 140 14.21 9.02 3.34
C THR A 140 14.32 7.54 2.99
N HIS A 141 13.77 6.66 3.83
CA HIS A 141 13.70 5.22 3.55
C HIS A 141 12.90 4.94 2.27
N ASN A 142 11.70 5.50 2.15
CA ASN A 142 10.85 5.32 0.95
C ASN A 142 11.49 5.90 -0.32
N GLN A 143 12.30 6.96 -0.21
CA GLN A 143 13.08 7.48 -1.35
C GLN A 143 14.14 6.47 -1.80
N ALA A 144 14.86 5.84 -0.87
CA ALA A 144 15.80 4.78 -1.21
C ALA A 144 15.10 3.57 -1.84
N VAL A 145 13.95 3.14 -1.28
CA VAL A 145 13.12 2.06 -1.84
C VAL A 145 12.61 2.43 -3.24
N SER A 146 12.24 3.68 -3.47
CA SER A 146 11.81 4.16 -4.78
C SER A 146 12.94 4.14 -5.81
N ALA A 147 14.18 4.48 -5.40
CA ALA A 147 15.34 4.36 -6.26
C ALA A 147 15.63 2.90 -6.66
N ASP A 148 15.48 1.95 -5.73
CA ASP A 148 15.57 0.51 -6.02
C ASP A 148 14.47 0.07 -7.00
N GLU A 149 13.23 0.53 -6.81
CA GLU A 149 12.11 0.24 -7.70
C GLU A 149 12.38 0.76 -9.13
N GLN A 150 12.88 1.98 -9.26
CA GLN A 150 13.24 2.58 -10.56
C GLN A 150 14.35 1.78 -11.26
N ARG A 151 15.32 1.26 -10.51
CA ARG A 151 16.38 0.41 -11.06
C ARG A 151 15.82 -0.90 -11.63
N VAL A 152 14.93 -1.55 -10.89
CA VAL A 152 14.27 -2.79 -11.35
C VAL A 152 13.36 -2.51 -12.55
N ASP A 153 12.64 -1.39 -12.55
CA ASP A 153 11.80 -0.98 -13.68
C ASP A 153 12.64 -0.74 -14.93
N ALA A 154 13.78 -0.05 -14.83
CA ALA A 154 14.69 0.14 -15.96
C ALA A 154 15.22 -1.19 -16.52
N GLN A 155 15.52 -2.17 -15.64
CA GLN A 155 15.94 -3.51 -16.03
C GLN A 155 14.83 -4.29 -16.75
N LEU A 156 13.59 -4.21 -16.26
CA LEU A 156 12.42 -4.80 -16.91
C LEU A 156 12.13 -4.14 -18.26
N THR A 157 12.27 -2.82 -18.36
CA THR A 157 12.14 -2.08 -19.63
C THR A 157 13.24 -2.46 -20.63
N GLN A 158 14.46 -2.73 -20.17
CA GLN A 158 15.50 -3.24 -21.07
C GLN A 158 15.16 -4.66 -21.55
N ALA A 159 14.86 -5.58 -20.62
CA ALA A 159 14.55 -6.98 -20.96
C ALA A 159 13.34 -7.11 -21.89
N SER A 160 12.35 -6.23 -21.76
CA SER A 160 11.18 -6.20 -22.66
C SER A 160 11.50 -5.66 -24.04
N ARG A 161 12.44 -4.71 -24.19
CA ARG A 161 12.92 -4.28 -25.50
C ARG A 161 13.68 -5.40 -26.21
N ASP A 162 14.55 -6.09 -25.49
CA ASP A 162 15.29 -7.26 -26.00
C ASP A 162 14.29 -8.38 -26.40
N PHE A 163 13.22 -8.56 -25.62
CA PHE A 163 12.14 -9.49 -25.96
C PHE A 163 11.41 -9.10 -27.26
N ALA A 164 11.07 -7.81 -27.40
CA ALA A 164 10.29 -7.30 -28.53
C ALA A 164 11.07 -7.33 -29.86
N SER A 165 12.40 -7.12 -29.83
CA SER A 165 13.22 -7.11 -31.05
C SER A 165 13.41 -8.51 -31.65
N ASP A 166 13.60 -9.53 -30.81
CA ASP A 166 14.16 -10.80 -31.27
C ASP A 166 13.18 -11.98 -31.16
N ILE A 167 12.16 -11.88 -30.30
CA ILE A 167 11.40 -13.06 -29.83
C ILE A 167 9.92 -12.96 -30.18
N GLY A 168 9.33 -11.75 -30.13
CA GLY A 168 7.87 -11.55 -30.20
C GLY A 168 7.15 -12.22 -31.39
N ASN A 169 7.85 -12.42 -32.51
CA ASN A 169 7.30 -13.05 -33.73
C ASN A 169 7.76 -14.50 -33.95
N ARG A 170 8.78 -14.98 -33.23
CA ARG A 170 9.42 -16.28 -33.51
C ARG A 170 8.90 -17.42 -32.63
N PHE A 171 8.32 -17.10 -31.46
CA PHE A 171 7.76 -18.06 -30.53
C PHE A 171 6.30 -17.69 -30.18
N PRO A 172 5.35 -18.65 -30.13
CA PRO A 172 3.95 -18.31 -29.89
C PRO A 172 3.71 -17.77 -28.48
N GLN A 173 2.94 -16.68 -28.38
CA GLN A 173 2.73 -15.98 -27.10
C GLN A 173 2.06 -16.84 -26.03
N ALA A 174 1.19 -17.76 -26.42
CA ALA A 174 0.49 -18.67 -25.51
C ALA A 174 1.44 -19.57 -24.70
N TYR A 175 2.68 -19.76 -25.16
CA TYR A 175 3.68 -20.65 -24.55
C TYR A 175 4.87 -19.89 -23.94
N LEU A 176 4.78 -18.56 -23.81
CA LEU A 176 5.85 -17.71 -23.24
C LEU A 176 5.91 -17.77 -21.71
N TYR A 177 6.28 -18.93 -21.19
CA TYR A 177 6.60 -19.11 -19.77
C TYR A 177 7.73 -20.13 -19.62
N ASP A 178 8.52 -20.00 -18.55
CA ASP A 178 9.77 -20.74 -18.33
C ASP A 178 9.62 -22.27 -18.52
N GLU A 179 8.51 -22.82 -18.06
CA GLU A 179 8.25 -24.26 -18.07
C GLU A 179 8.05 -24.83 -19.48
N ALA A 180 7.25 -24.17 -20.32
CA ALA A 180 7.03 -24.59 -21.71
C ALA A 180 8.28 -24.41 -22.58
N VAL A 181 8.98 -23.29 -22.43
CA VAL A 181 10.22 -23.04 -23.17
C VAL A 181 11.30 -24.02 -22.72
N GLY A 182 11.42 -24.29 -21.43
CA GLY A 182 12.35 -25.27 -20.89
C GLY A 182 12.08 -26.69 -21.39
N PHE A 183 10.81 -27.10 -21.46
CA PHE A 183 10.43 -28.38 -22.03
C PHE A 183 10.77 -28.46 -23.53
N CYS A 184 10.46 -27.41 -24.30
CA CYS A 184 10.82 -27.35 -25.71
C CYS A 184 12.34 -27.41 -25.92
N LEU A 185 13.12 -26.71 -25.08
CA LEU A 185 14.58 -26.76 -25.10
C LEU A 185 15.09 -28.17 -24.85
N GLN A 186 14.51 -28.88 -23.88
CA GLN A 186 14.89 -30.26 -23.57
C GLN A 186 14.54 -31.22 -24.73
N LEU A 187 13.37 -31.10 -25.35
CA LEU A 187 13.02 -31.90 -26.52
C LEU A 187 13.97 -31.67 -27.70
N VAL A 188 14.38 -30.40 -27.90
CA VAL A 188 15.36 -30.07 -28.92
C VAL A 188 16.72 -30.64 -28.56
N ARG A 189 17.16 -30.61 -27.30
CA ARG A 189 18.42 -31.24 -26.85
C ARG A 189 18.42 -32.76 -26.99
N ASP A 190 17.29 -33.40 -26.69
CA ASP A 190 17.13 -34.86 -26.72
C ASP A 190 16.91 -35.41 -28.14
N HIS A 191 17.08 -34.60 -29.18
CA HIS A 191 16.83 -34.97 -30.59
C HIS A 191 15.37 -35.37 -30.89
N ARG A 192 14.43 -35.04 -29.99
CA ARG A 192 13.01 -35.41 -30.13
C ARG A 192 12.20 -34.41 -30.95
N ALA A 193 12.71 -33.19 -31.11
CA ALA A 193 12.12 -32.15 -31.95
C ALA A 193 13.20 -31.38 -32.72
N SER A 194 12.93 -31.09 -33.99
CA SER A 194 13.80 -30.27 -34.86
C SER A 194 13.24 -28.87 -35.13
N THR A 195 11.96 -28.64 -34.83
CA THR A 195 11.29 -27.34 -35.03
C THR A 195 10.55 -26.91 -33.76
N ILE A 196 10.26 -25.61 -33.65
CA ILE A 196 9.43 -25.06 -32.55
C ILE A 196 8.04 -25.70 -32.57
N HIS A 197 7.45 -25.90 -33.74
CA HIS A 197 6.12 -26.47 -33.87
C HIS A 197 6.06 -27.91 -33.36
N ASP A 198 7.05 -28.74 -33.70
CA ASP A 198 7.12 -30.13 -33.22
C ASP A 198 7.28 -30.19 -31.70
N ALA A 199 8.12 -29.31 -31.15
CA ALA A 199 8.35 -29.23 -29.70
C ALA A 199 7.07 -28.83 -28.94
N ILE A 200 6.32 -27.86 -29.47
CA ILE A 200 5.04 -27.42 -28.88
C ILE A 200 3.99 -28.52 -28.96
N ASN A 201 3.85 -29.20 -30.10
CA ASN A 201 2.88 -30.29 -30.26
C ASN A 201 3.14 -31.44 -29.26
N LEU A 202 4.41 -31.81 -29.08
CA LEU A 202 4.81 -32.81 -28.07
C LEU A 202 4.53 -32.32 -26.65
N TYR A 203 4.78 -31.04 -26.37
CA TYR A 203 4.45 -30.43 -25.08
C TYR A 203 2.95 -30.47 -24.78
N GLU A 204 2.09 -30.08 -25.74
CA GLU A 204 0.64 -30.13 -25.59
C GLU A 204 0.13 -31.55 -25.34
N THR A 205 0.69 -32.53 -26.04
CA THR A 205 0.34 -33.95 -25.87
C THR A 205 0.66 -34.44 -24.46
N GLU A 206 1.83 -34.10 -23.95
CA GLU A 206 2.25 -34.51 -22.60
C GLU A 206 1.44 -33.78 -21.52
N ARG A 207 1.16 -32.49 -21.72
CA ARG A 207 0.30 -31.70 -20.84
C ARG A 207 -1.14 -32.23 -20.80
N TYR A 208 -1.66 -32.72 -21.93
CA TYR A 208 -2.96 -33.37 -21.98
C TYR A 208 -2.98 -34.68 -21.16
N ARG A 209 -1.92 -35.48 -21.21
CA ARG A 209 -1.79 -36.67 -20.35
C ARG A 209 -1.74 -36.31 -18.87
N GLN A 210 -0.89 -35.35 -18.50
CA GLN A 210 -0.79 -34.88 -17.12
C GLN A 210 -2.11 -34.32 -16.58
N ARG A 211 -2.89 -33.63 -17.42
CA ARG A 211 -4.26 -33.19 -17.08
C ARG A 211 -5.19 -34.32 -16.70
N MET A 212 -5.12 -35.43 -17.45
CA MET A 212 -5.97 -36.61 -17.22
C MET A 212 -5.52 -37.40 -15.99
N GLU A 213 -4.22 -37.41 -15.71
CA GLU A 213 -3.65 -38.12 -14.56
C GLU A 213 -3.79 -37.34 -13.24
N ASN A 214 -3.76 -36.01 -13.27
CA ASN A 214 -3.79 -35.19 -12.06
C ASN A 214 -4.52 -33.84 -12.25
N LEU A 215 -5.86 -33.91 -12.31
CA LEU A 215 -6.73 -32.76 -12.55
C LEU A 215 -6.59 -31.65 -11.48
N GLN A 216 -6.40 -32.02 -10.21
CA GLN A 216 -6.34 -31.06 -9.11
C GLN A 216 -5.02 -30.26 -9.11
N ALA A 217 -3.89 -30.92 -9.38
CA ALA A 217 -2.61 -30.23 -9.54
C ALA A 217 -2.61 -29.34 -10.79
N TRP A 218 -3.26 -29.78 -11.87
CA TRP A 218 -3.35 -29.01 -13.11
C TRP A 218 -4.08 -27.67 -12.93
N GLN A 219 -5.20 -27.62 -12.20
CA GLN A 219 -5.93 -26.37 -11.97
C GLN A 219 -5.04 -25.32 -11.28
N LEU A 220 -4.20 -25.74 -10.34
CA LEU A 220 -3.27 -24.85 -9.63
C LEU A 220 -2.16 -24.34 -10.58
N ALA A 221 -1.63 -25.22 -11.42
CA ALA A 221 -0.60 -24.89 -12.41
C ALA A 221 -1.13 -23.90 -13.47
N GLU A 222 -2.35 -24.11 -13.98
CA GLU A 222 -3.01 -23.22 -14.96
C GLU A 222 -3.17 -21.80 -14.41
N ALA A 223 -3.57 -21.69 -13.14
CA ALA A 223 -3.74 -20.40 -12.47
C ALA A 223 -2.40 -19.66 -12.31
N GLN A 224 -1.31 -20.38 -11.99
CA GLN A 224 0.03 -19.80 -11.90
C GLN A 224 0.54 -19.34 -13.27
N GLN A 225 0.34 -20.15 -14.32
CA GLN A 225 0.76 -19.83 -15.68
C GLN A 225 0.02 -18.62 -16.24
N THR A 226 -1.29 -18.54 -16.02
CA THR A 226 -2.11 -17.38 -16.41
C THR A 226 -1.58 -16.09 -15.76
N ARG A 227 -1.17 -16.14 -14.49
CA ARG A 227 -0.57 -14.99 -13.79
C ARG A 227 0.76 -14.57 -14.42
N LYS A 228 1.63 -15.52 -14.76
CA LYS A 228 2.91 -15.23 -15.42
C LYS A 228 2.71 -14.59 -16.78
N LEU A 229 1.79 -15.11 -17.59
CA LEU A 229 1.45 -14.55 -18.90
C LEU A 229 0.88 -13.13 -18.80
N MET A 230 -0.01 -12.87 -17.83
CA MET A 230 -0.52 -11.52 -17.59
C MET A 230 0.60 -10.57 -17.17
N ALA A 231 1.48 -11.00 -16.25
CA ALA A 231 2.60 -10.17 -15.80
C ALA A 231 3.58 -9.87 -16.94
N LEU A 232 3.93 -10.88 -17.75
CA LEU A 232 4.74 -10.71 -18.94
C LEU A 232 4.08 -9.75 -19.94
N GLY A 233 2.78 -9.92 -20.20
CA GLY A 233 1.98 -9.05 -21.06
C GLY A 233 1.95 -7.60 -20.58
N THR A 234 1.85 -7.35 -19.27
CA THR A 234 1.94 -6.00 -18.70
C THR A 234 3.32 -5.38 -18.89
N VAL A 235 4.39 -6.14 -18.72
CA VAL A 235 5.78 -5.66 -18.89
C VAL A 235 6.06 -5.35 -20.36
N VAL A 236 5.70 -6.26 -21.27
CA VAL A 236 5.89 -6.10 -22.71
C VAL A 236 5.05 -4.92 -23.23
N ASN A 237 3.78 -4.81 -22.83
CA ASN A 237 2.92 -3.73 -23.30
C ASN A 237 3.31 -2.36 -22.71
N ALA A 238 3.68 -2.29 -21.43
CA ALA A 238 4.12 -1.04 -20.81
C ALA A 238 5.42 -0.51 -21.44
N ALA A 239 6.37 -1.39 -21.75
CA ALA A 239 7.59 -1.02 -22.44
C ALA A 239 7.35 -0.58 -23.89
N MET A 240 6.47 -1.28 -24.62
CA MET A 240 6.07 -0.91 -25.97
C MET A 240 5.38 0.45 -26.04
N GLN A 241 4.58 0.80 -25.02
CA GLN A 241 3.84 2.06 -24.95
C GLN A 241 4.62 3.20 -24.25
N GLY A 242 5.86 2.97 -23.80
CA GLY A 242 6.64 3.95 -23.06
C GLY A 242 6.05 4.34 -21.70
N ALA A 243 5.11 3.55 -21.18
CA ALA A 243 4.50 3.77 -19.89
C ALA A 243 5.43 3.28 -18.77
N MET A 244 5.74 4.14 -17.80
CA MET A 244 6.47 3.71 -16.62
C MET A 244 5.64 2.64 -15.88
N ILE A 245 6.27 1.49 -15.57
CA ILE A 245 5.64 0.32 -14.95
C ILE A 245 5.22 0.59 -13.48
N GLY A 246 5.20 1.83 -12.99
CA GLY A 246 4.96 2.14 -11.57
C GLY A 246 4.46 3.53 -11.18
N THR A 247 4.24 4.49 -12.09
CA THR A 247 4.10 5.91 -11.68
C THR A 247 2.78 6.28 -11.00
N VAL A 248 1.68 5.55 -11.24
CA VAL A 248 0.34 5.99 -10.81
C VAL A 248 0.17 6.03 -9.28
N ARG A 249 0.92 5.22 -8.51
CA ARG A 249 0.79 5.22 -7.04
C ARG A 249 1.61 6.29 -6.34
N HIS A 250 2.74 6.72 -6.93
CA HIS A 250 3.64 7.70 -6.32
C HIS A 250 3.14 9.14 -6.44
N GLU A 251 2.56 9.52 -7.57
CA GLU A 251 1.93 10.83 -7.72
C GLU A 251 0.76 10.99 -6.74
N GLY A 252 -0.05 9.95 -6.55
CA GLY A 252 -1.16 9.98 -5.60
C GLY A 252 -0.75 10.15 -4.13
N ALA A 253 0.45 9.72 -3.74
CA ALA A 253 0.97 9.87 -2.37
C ALA A 253 1.65 11.24 -2.17
N GLN A 254 2.44 11.70 -3.14
CA GLN A 254 3.07 13.02 -3.11
C GLN A 254 2.05 14.15 -3.24
N THR A 255 1.01 13.98 -4.07
CA THR A 255 -0.08 14.95 -4.24
C THR A 255 -0.95 15.02 -2.98
N ARG A 256 -1.21 13.89 -2.30
CA ARG A 256 -1.90 13.86 -1.01
C ARG A 256 -1.07 14.47 0.13
N ALA A 257 0.26 14.33 0.09
CA ALA A 257 1.14 15.00 1.04
C ALA A 257 1.20 16.52 0.79
N ALA A 258 1.22 16.95 -0.47
CA ALA A 258 1.21 18.37 -0.85
C ALA A 258 -0.13 19.06 -0.55
N LEU A 259 -1.27 18.39 -0.79
CA LEU A 259 -2.62 18.88 -0.49
C LEU A 259 -2.91 19.01 1.02
N ARG A 260 -2.12 18.36 1.87
CA ARG A 260 -2.25 18.44 3.33
C ARG A 260 -1.43 19.56 3.97
N LYS A 261 -0.62 20.30 3.19
CA LYS A 261 0.04 21.50 3.68
C LYS A 261 -1.00 22.63 3.73
N PRO A 262 -1.35 23.18 4.91
CA PRO A 262 -2.35 24.24 4.97
C PRO A 262 -1.84 25.46 4.19
N VAL A 263 -2.53 25.77 3.08
CA VAL A 263 -2.28 26.98 2.30
C VAL A 263 -2.69 28.17 3.17
N ASN A 264 -1.71 28.95 3.60
CA ASN A 264 -1.95 30.19 4.34
C ASN A 264 -2.33 31.26 3.30
N VAL A 265 -3.61 31.31 2.94
CA VAL A 265 -4.11 32.32 2.00
C VAL A 265 -4.15 33.66 2.73
N ASN A 266 -3.14 34.50 2.49
CA ASN A 266 -3.11 35.86 2.97
C ASN A 266 -4.04 36.70 2.08
N VAL A 267 -5.33 36.72 2.42
CA VAL A 267 -6.31 37.56 1.72
C VAL A 267 -6.05 39.01 2.11
N ARG A 268 -5.31 39.73 1.27
CA ARG A 268 -5.17 41.18 1.36
C ARG A 268 -6.47 41.80 0.84
N VAL A 269 -7.38 42.12 1.76
CA VAL A 269 -8.57 42.92 1.46
C VAL A 269 -8.10 44.31 1.03
N ARG A 270 -8.48 44.73 -0.18
CA ARG A 270 -8.31 46.08 -0.70
C ARG A 270 -9.63 46.83 -0.55
#